data_AF-A0A960UEZ3-F1
#
_entry.id   AF-A0A960UEZ3-F1
#
_cell.length_a   1.000
_cell.length_b   1.000
_cell.length_c   1.000
_cell.angle_alpha   90.00
_cell.angle_beta   90.00
_cell.angle_gamma   90.00
#
_symmetry.space_group_name_H-M   'P 1'
#
loop_
_entity.id
_entity.type
_entity.pdbx_description
1 polymer ?
#
loop_
_entity_poly.entity_id
_entity_poly.type
_entity_poly.pdbx_seq_one_letter_code
_entity_poly.pdbx_strand_id
1 'polypeptide(L)'
;MQDFDAHVREIADWFASPRFTGTLRLHTARQVAEQRGSIPSDYTVAREAAEAFHPRLRQLFEEGGSVTTFGPYSPGQAVTMKRLGIEAIYLGGWATSAKGDADEDPGA
;
A
#
# COMPACT_ATOMS: atom_id res chain seq x y z
N MET A 1 -11.51 15.16 -22.20
CA MET A 1 -11.44 13.68 -22.31
C MET A 1 -9.98 13.36 -22.55
N GLN A 2 -9.27 12.78 -21.57
CA GLN A 2 -7.89 12.35 -21.82
C GLN A 2 -7.92 11.25 -22.89
N ASP A 3 -7.01 11.36 -23.84
CA ASP A 3 -6.83 10.37 -24.90
C ASP A 3 -6.42 9.03 -24.27
N PHE A 4 -7.10 7.94 -24.64
CA PHE A 4 -6.83 6.60 -24.09
C PHE A 4 -5.38 6.21 -24.32
N ASP A 5 -4.81 6.54 -25.48
CA ASP A 5 -3.40 6.24 -25.77
C ASP A 5 -2.44 7.05 -24.88
N ALA A 6 -2.85 8.24 -24.42
CA ALA A 6 -2.08 9.01 -23.43
C ALA A 6 -2.10 8.32 -22.07
N HIS A 7 -3.23 7.74 -21.64
CA HIS A 7 -3.31 6.96 -20.39
C HIS A 7 -2.46 5.71 -20.41
N VAL A 8 -2.46 4.98 -21.54
CA VAL A 8 -1.62 3.80 -21.70
C VAL A 8 -0.14 4.17 -21.56
N ARG A 9 0.28 5.29 -22.15
CA ARG A 9 1.66 5.80 -22.02
C ARG A 9 1.99 6.20 -20.59
N GLU A 10 1.12 6.94 -19.91
CA GLU A 10 1.31 7.33 -18.51
C GLU A 10 1.52 6.11 -17.59
N ILE A 11 0.71 5.06 -17.77
CA ILE A 11 0.84 3.81 -17.00
C ILE A 11 2.14 3.07 -17.36
N ALA A 12 2.51 3.05 -18.65
CA ALA A 12 3.76 2.42 -19.11
C ALA A 12 5.00 3.14 -18.54
N ASP A 13 5.02 4.46 -18.56
CA ASP A 13 6.09 5.28 -17.99
C ASP A 13 6.18 5.09 -16.47
N TRP A 14 5.02 5.04 -15.79
CA TRP A 14 4.96 4.71 -14.37
C TRP A 14 5.51 3.31 -14.08
N PHE A 15 5.15 2.30 -14.87
CA PHE A 15 5.69 0.93 -14.74
C PHE A 15 7.20 0.86 -14.95
N ALA A 16 7.74 1.69 -15.85
CA ALA A 16 9.18 1.75 -16.13
C ALA A 16 9.97 2.54 -15.07
N SER A 17 9.30 3.20 -14.14
CA SER A 17 9.97 3.95 -13.07
C SER A 17 10.83 3.04 -12.18
N PRO A 18 11.91 3.57 -11.57
CA PRO A 18 12.82 2.78 -10.71
C PRO A 18 12.11 2.03 -9.57
N ARG A 19 10.96 2.54 -9.12
CA ARG A 19 10.10 1.96 -8.07
C ARG A 19 9.72 0.50 -8.33
N PHE A 20 9.62 0.10 -9.60
CA PHE A 20 9.17 -1.24 -10.00
C PHE A 20 10.29 -2.10 -10.59
N THR A 21 11.55 -1.70 -10.41
CA THR A 21 12.70 -2.54 -10.80
C THR A 21 12.57 -3.93 -10.18
N GLY A 22 12.62 -4.98 -11.00
CA GLY A 22 12.45 -6.37 -10.56
C GLY A 22 11.00 -6.84 -10.40
N THR A 23 10.00 -5.99 -10.66
CA THR A 23 8.58 -6.38 -10.62
C THR A 23 8.16 -6.99 -11.96
N LEU A 24 7.85 -8.29 -11.99
CA LEU A 24 7.25 -8.94 -13.15
C LEU A 24 5.74 -8.73 -13.17
N ARG A 25 5.21 -8.15 -14.24
CA ARG A 25 3.77 -8.04 -14.51
C ARG A 25 3.38 -8.98 -15.63
N LEU A 26 2.36 -9.81 -15.39
CA LEU A 26 1.78 -10.71 -16.40
C LEU A 26 0.65 -10.04 -17.21
N HIS A 27 0.58 -8.72 -17.17
CA HIS A 27 -0.38 -7.87 -17.86
C HIS A 27 0.31 -6.61 -18.38
N THR A 28 -0.32 -5.97 -19.35
CA THR A 28 0.19 -4.76 -20.03
C THR A 28 -0.41 -3.48 -19.45
N ALA A 29 0.25 -2.34 -19.71
CA ALA A 29 -0.30 -1.02 -19.38
C ALA A 29 -1.66 -0.76 -20.04
N ARG A 30 -1.86 -1.27 -21.27
CA ARG A 30 -3.15 -1.20 -21.98
C ARG A 30 -4.25 -1.96 -21.23
N GLN A 31 -3.99 -3.19 -20.81
CA GLN A 31 -4.96 -3.98 -20.04
C GLN A 31 -5.34 -3.28 -18.72
N VAL A 32 -4.42 -2.56 -18.08
CA VAL A 32 -4.73 -1.75 -16.89
C VAL A 32 -5.58 -0.53 -17.26
N ALA A 33 -5.23 0.19 -18.33
CA ALA A 33 -6.00 1.35 -18.79
C ALA A 33 -7.45 0.99 -19.13
N GLU A 34 -7.68 -0.17 -19.74
CA GLU A 34 -9.02 -0.70 -20.07
C GLU A 34 -9.91 -0.90 -18.83
N GLN A 35 -9.32 -1.15 -17.66
CA GLN A 35 -10.05 -1.38 -16.40
C GLN A 35 -10.13 -0.14 -15.49
N ARG A 36 -9.37 0.94 -15.78
CA ARG A 36 -9.26 2.12 -14.90
C ARG A 36 -10.54 2.97 -14.86
N GLY A 37 -11.41 2.83 -15.85
CA GLY A 37 -12.59 3.68 -16.02
C GLY A 37 -12.23 5.09 -16.49
N SER A 38 -13.25 5.92 -16.72
CA SER A 38 -13.09 7.28 -17.28
C SER A 38 -13.14 8.40 -16.24
N ILE A 39 -13.50 8.09 -15.00
CA ILE A 39 -13.59 9.06 -13.90
C ILE A 39 -12.35 8.87 -13.01
N PRO A 40 -11.45 9.87 -12.95
CA PRO A 40 -10.27 9.78 -12.08
C PRO A 40 -10.67 9.72 -10.60
N SER A 41 -10.01 8.84 -9.84
CA SER A 41 -10.06 8.82 -8.38
C SER A 41 -8.63 8.80 -7.84
N ASP A 42 -8.32 9.68 -6.89
CA ASP A 42 -7.04 9.66 -6.17
C ASP A 42 -7.22 9.02 -4.79
N TYR A 43 -6.21 8.25 -4.37
CA TYR A 43 -6.12 7.64 -3.06
C TYR A 43 -4.97 8.31 -2.30
N THR A 44 -5.10 9.62 -2.05
CA THR A 44 -4.00 10.49 -1.60
C THR A 44 -3.26 9.90 -0.39
N VAL A 45 -3.98 9.45 0.65
CA VAL A 45 -3.36 8.87 1.85
C VAL A 45 -2.53 7.62 1.52
N ALA A 46 -3.07 6.73 0.68
CA ALA A 46 -2.37 5.49 0.30
C ALA A 46 -1.16 5.78 -0.61
N ARG A 47 -1.31 6.71 -1.56
CA ARG A 47 -0.26 7.11 -2.49
C ARG A 47 0.91 7.76 -1.74
N GLU A 48 0.65 8.80 -0.96
CA GLU A 48 1.68 9.51 -0.20
C GLU A 48 2.40 8.57 0.79
N ALA A 49 1.65 7.71 1.50
CA ALA A 49 2.25 6.74 2.42
C ALA A 49 3.14 5.73 1.70
N ALA A 50 2.72 5.20 0.54
CA ALA A 50 3.51 4.24 -0.23
C ALA A 50 4.76 4.89 -0.86
N GLU A 51 4.63 6.12 -1.35
CA GLU A 51 5.72 6.92 -1.93
C GLU A 51 6.79 7.27 -0.88
N ALA A 52 6.39 7.58 0.35
CA ALA A 52 7.32 7.82 1.46
C ALA A 52 7.90 6.52 2.05
N PHE A 53 7.10 5.47 2.16
CA PHE A 53 7.53 4.24 2.84
C PHE A 53 8.51 3.41 2.01
N HIS A 54 8.34 3.39 0.68
CA HIS A 54 9.24 2.67 -0.21
C HIS A 54 10.73 3.05 -0.05
N PRO A 55 11.14 4.33 -0.20
CA PRO A 55 12.55 4.71 -0.05
C PRO A 55 13.08 4.40 1.36
N ARG A 56 12.25 4.54 2.41
CA ARG A 56 12.64 4.17 3.78
C ARG A 56 12.98 2.68 3.91
N LEU A 57 12.16 1.81 3.32
CA LEU A 57 12.45 0.37 3.30
C LEU A 57 13.70 0.03 2.48
N ARG A 58 13.93 0.72 1.36
CA ARG A 58 15.14 0.56 0.54
C ARG A 58 16.40 0.96 1.32
N GLN A 59 16.37 2.11 2.00
CA GLN A 59 17.44 2.57 2.86
C GLN A 59 17.75 1.53 3.95
N LEU A 60 16.73 1.07 4.69
CA LEU A 60 16.91 0.07 5.73
C LEU A 60 17.52 -1.22 5.19
N PHE A 61 17.08 -1.68 4.02
CA PHE A 61 17.66 -2.85 3.37
C PHE A 61 19.15 -2.68 3.06
N GLU A 62 19.55 -1.52 2.52
CA GLU A 62 20.94 -1.19 2.23
C GLU A 62 21.81 -1.12 3.50
N GLU A 63 21.23 -0.66 4.60
CA GLU A 63 21.87 -0.59 5.93
C GLU A 63 21.85 -1.95 6.67
N GLY A 64 21.22 -2.99 6.12
CA GLY A 64 21.01 -4.27 6.81
C GLY A 64 20.03 -4.21 7.99
N GLY A 65 19.22 -3.15 8.05
CA GLY A 65 18.20 -2.90 9.06
C GLY A 65 16.80 -3.38 8.66
N SER A 66 15.84 -3.13 9.54
CA SER A 66 14.42 -3.46 9.33
C SER A 66 13.52 -2.55 10.15
N VAL A 67 12.23 -2.51 9.79
CA VAL A 67 11.20 -1.96 10.68
C VAL A 67 10.65 -3.11 11.51
N THR A 68 10.85 -3.04 12.83
CA THR A 68 10.19 -3.95 13.77
C THR A 68 8.84 -3.38 14.19
N THR A 69 7.77 -4.15 14.03
CA THR A 69 6.39 -3.71 14.34
C THR A 69 5.51 -4.89 14.75
N PHE A 70 4.27 -4.60 15.16
CA PHE A 70 3.24 -5.56 15.53
C PHE A 70 1.85 -4.98 15.21
N GLY A 71 0.80 -5.81 15.38
CA GLY A 71 -0.56 -5.41 15.09
C GLY A 71 -1.25 -4.68 16.25
N PRO A 72 -1.81 -3.47 16.03
CA PRO A 72 -2.68 -2.84 17.01
C PRO A 72 -4.07 -3.50 17.00
N TYR A 73 -4.65 -3.68 18.19
CA TYR A 73 -6.03 -4.14 18.39
C TYR A 73 -7.07 -3.00 18.31
N SER A 74 -6.60 -1.75 18.35
CA SER A 74 -7.45 -0.56 18.28
C SER A 74 -6.76 0.62 17.60
N PRO A 75 -7.52 1.60 17.07
CA PRO A 75 -6.97 2.86 16.58
C PRO A 75 -6.16 3.63 17.64
N GLY A 76 -6.58 3.55 18.92
CA GLY A 76 -5.82 4.16 20.02
C GLY A 76 -4.43 3.55 20.20
N GLN A 77 -4.32 2.23 20.05
CA GLN A 77 -3.02 1.56 20.09
C GLN A 77 -2.13 1.95 18.89
N ALA A 78 -2.71 2.09 17.69
CA ALA A 78 -1.98 2.59 16.53
C ALA A 78 -1.37 3.98 16.75
N VAL A 79 -2.13 4.89 17.38
CA VAL A 79 -1.63 6.23 17.76
C VAL A 79 -0.49 6.13 18.78
N THR A 80 -0.63 5.28 19.81
CA THR A 80 0.41 5.05 20.81
C THR A 80 1.69 4.50 20.18
N MET A 81 1.58 3.52 19.28
CA MET A 81 2.73 2.97 18.56
C MET A 81 3.49 4.06 17.78
N LYS A 82 2.77 4.93 17.07
CA LYS A 82 3.39 6.06 16.34
C LYS A 82 4.10 7.03 17.28
N ARG A 83 3.49 7.35 18.43
CA ARG A 83 4.08 8.22 19.46
C ARG A 83 5.34 7.62 20.10
N LEU A 84 5.42 6.30 20.18
CA LEU A 84 6.60 5.56 20.65
C LEU A 84 7.70 5.41 19.58
N GLY A 85 7.49 5.96 18.37
CA GLY A 85 8.48 5.95 17.30
C GLY A 85 8.43 4.72 16.40
N ILE A 86 7.42 3.86 16.50
CA ILE A 86 7.24 2.75 15.55
C ILE A 86 6.87 3.35 14.18
N GLU A 87 7.71 3.06 13.18
CA GLU A 87 7.65 3.70 11.86
C GLU A 87 6.57 3.14 10.93
N ALA A 88 6.18 1.87 11.12
CA ALA A 88 5.17 1.19 10.31
C ALA A 88 4.22 0.37 11.18
N ILE A 89 3.00 0.13 10.71
CA ILE A 89 1.99 -0.68 11.40
C ILE A 89 1.71 -1.92 10.56
N TYR A 90 1.76 -3.09 11.19
CA TYR A 90 1.31 -4.34 10.57
C TYR A 90 -0.16 -4.58 10.90
N LEU A 91 -1.02 -4.77 9.90
CA LEU A 91 -2.42 -5.13 10.13
C LEU A 91 -2.58 -6.63 9.90
N GLY A 92 -2.52 -7.40 10.99
CA GLY A 92 -2.60 -8.86 10.94
C GLY A 92 -4.04 -9.37 10.92
N GLY A 93 -4.42 -10.11 9.88
CA GLY A 93 -5.78 -10.65 9.73
C GLY A 93 -6.26 -11.54 10.89
N TRP A 94 -5.35 -12.21 11.60
CA TRP A 94 -5.70 -13.01 12.78
C TRP A 94 -6.22 -12.15 13.93
N ALA A 95 -5.60 -10.99 14.20
CA ALA A 95 -6.06 -10.08 15.25
C ALA A 95 -7.41 -9.43 14.89
N THR A 96 -7.66 -9.19 13.60
CA THR A 96 -8.96 -8.73 13.11
C THR A 96 -10.02 -9.81 13.29
N SER A 97 -9.74 -11.04 12.88
CA SER A 97 -10.67 -12.18 13.02
C SER A 97 -10.96 -12.52 14.49
N ALA A 98 -9.95 -12.48 15.37
CA ALA A 98 -10.15 -12.74 16.80
C ALA A 98 -10.92 -11.63 17.53
N LYS A 99 -10.97 -10.41 16.97
CA LYS A 99 -11.76 -9.30 17.51
C LYS A 99 -13.23 -9.38 17.10
N GLY A 100 -13.52 -10.03 15.98
CA GLY A 100 -14.84 -10.07 15.33
C GLY A 100 -15.19 -8.74 14.64
N ASP A 101 -15.92 -8.82 13.53
CA ASP A 101 -16.70 -7.69 13.00
C ASP A 101 -17.98 -7.47 13.85
N ALA A 102 -18.67 -6.35 13.68
CA ALA A 102 -19.97 -6.09 14.29
C ALA A 102 -21.03 -7.14 13.92
N ASP A 103 -20.84 -7.81 12.77
CA ASP A 103 -21.73 -8.84 12.23
C ASP A 103 -21.21 -10.29 12.43
N GLU A 104 -20.05 -10.48 13.06
CA GLU A 104 -19.50 -11.81 13.34
C GLU A 104 -19.86 -12.26 14.76
N ASP A 105 -20.39 -13.48 14.89
CA ASP A 105 -20.52 -14.16 16.18
C ASP A 105 -19.10 -14.36 16.75
N PRO A 106 -18.77 -13.81 17.94
CA PRO A 106 -17.43 -13.92 18.53
C PRO A 106 -17.02 -15.37 18.87
N GLY A 107 -17.90 -16.36 18.62
CA GLY A 107 -17.56 -17.77 18.76
C GLY A 107 -17.34 -18.17 20.22
N ALA A 108 -18.24 -17.73 21.09
CA ALA A 108 -18.34 -18.19 22.48
C ALA A 108 -19.25 -19.42 22.60
#